data_AF-A0A317CNK8-F1
#
_entry.id   AF-A0A317CNK8-F1
#
_cell.length_a   1.000
_cell.length_b   1.000
_cell.length_c   1.000
_cell.angle_alpha   90.00
_cell.angle_beta   90.00
_cell.angle_gamma   90.00
#
_symmetry.space_group_name_H-M   'P 1'
#
loop_
_entity.id
_entity.type
_entity.pdbx_description
1 polymer ?
#
loop_
_entity_poly.entity_id
_entity_poly.type
_entity_poly.pdbx_seq_one_letter_code
_entity_poly.pdbx_strand_id
1 'polypeptide(L)'
;MMKTLLRHPFAFILAIILHGLIALLFVISFDLHLVEGSLGKISPVKVMLNSQAISELQLEPTPERDTPDPVMDAAALQAELEKQALESAEKAEQERLEAELAAKAEQERIEAESLAQAEAERMAQEAAEKASQEAAEQAEAAKEAARQAEEQAQAAAQAAREAEEQATKEAQAKTEQEQAEKEARLKAAQEAQRKAEEEAAEQERQRQLAEAARKAAAAQAALVAKQAKEAAEAREAAKAKAAAEAKAQREREAAAAKAKQEREAAAAKAKLEKQRAEAEAKRQQEIAAAKARAEAIKKRQEREAAIAKAKAEKEAEALRAKRQREEQARIAKQKAEEAARLKEQERKRAEAERARIAKEKAEQALIAKRRAEFEAKKREEARKKEEEAARAKAERARLAAEKKRKAEEARKAAEARKAKALAEKKRKEAEARRAAEARKKAEAVKRAQAEAERKRVEAARRRAEEQRKAQAAAAARQRQAAAQAQRAALNQWGAQIERHVKQRWFPPPGSGGQVAKVRLQVSSSGYIRGQIQFLQCGDPGFCASIRDAFARSEPLPSPPRNVLDRTLLITMD
;
A
#
# COMPACT_ATOMS: atom_id res chain seq x y z
N MET A 1 -19.05 29.36 1.96
CA MET A 1 -19.20 28.74 3.31
C MET A 1 -18.90 27.24 3.36
N MET A 2 -18.64 26.52 2.25
CA MET A 2 -18.37 25.07 2.29
C MET A 2 -16.90 24.68 2.56
N LYS A 3 -15.94 25.62 2.45
CA LYS A 3 -14.50 25.34 2.64
C LYS A 3 -14.04 25.25 4.11
N THR A 4 -14.85 25.74 5.06
CA THR A 4 -14.57 25.61 6.50
C THR A 4 -14.99 24.25 7.07
N LEU A 5 -15.94 23.56 6.42
CA LEU A 5 -16.44 22.25 6.87
C LEU A 5 -15.43 21.10 6.68
N LEU A 6 -14.48 21.22 5.75
CA LEU A 6 -13.47 20.18 5.51
C LEU A 6 -12.21 20.30 6.38
N ARG A 7 -12.03 21.40 7.12
CA ARG A 7 -10.80 21.66 7.86
C ARG A 7 -10.81 21.09 9.28
N HIS A 8 -11.99 20.86 9.87
CA HIS A 8 -12.15 20.31 11.22
C HIS A 8 -13.27 19.25 11.27
N PRO A 9 -13.06 18.06 10.67
CA PRO A 9 -14.07 17.00 10.64
C PRO A 9 -14.47 16.54 12.04
N PHE A 10 -13.53 16.55 13.00
CA PHE A 10 -13.79 16.19 14.39
C PHE A 10 -14.71 17.17 15.12
N ALA A 11 -14.56 18.48 14.91
CA ALA A 11 -15.40 19.49 15.55
C ALA A 11 -16.84 19.44 15.03
N PHE A 12 -17.01 19.14 13.73
CA PHE A 12 -18.32 18.99 13.10
C PHE A 12 -19.05 17.72 13.59
N ILE A 13 -18.34 16.59 13.70
CA ILE A 13 -18.90 15.35 14.25
C ILE A 13 -19.29 15.56 15.73
N LEU A 14 -18.45 16.24 16.51
CA LEU A 14 -18.75 16.53 17.92
C LEU A 14 -19.98 17.44 18.07
N ALA A 15 -20.15 18.43 17.20
CA ALA A 15 -21.33 19.30 17.18
C ALA A 15 -22.60 18.51 16.85
N ILE A 16 -22.55 17.57 15.89
CA ILE A 16 -23.70 16.71 15.55
C ILE A 16 -24.07 15.80 16.73
N ILE A 17 -23.06 15.20 17.39
CA ILE A 17 -23.29 14.36 18.58
C ILE A 17 -23.91 15.18 19.72
N LEU A 18 -23.44 16.40 19.94
CA LEU A 18 -23.98 17.31 20.96
C LEU A 18 -25.45 17.68 20.67
N HIS A 19 -25.79 17.99 19.42
CA HIS A 19 -27.18 18.28 19.03
C HIS A 19 -28.06 17.03 19.13
N GLY A 20 -27.53 15.84 18.81
CA GLY A 20 -28.22 14.57 19.00
C GLY A 20 -28.53 14.28 20.48
N LEU A 21 -27.60 14.59 21.38
CA LEU A 21 -27.82 14.47 22.84
C LEU A 21 -28.84 15.48 23.37
N ILE A 22 -28.84 16.71 22.84
CA ILE A 22 -29.85 17.73 23.19
C ILE A 22 -31.25 17.30 22.70
N ALA A 23 -31.37 16.76 21.48
CA ALA A 23 -32.63 16.23 20.98
C ALA A 23 -33.12 15.02 21.79
N LEU A 24 -32.21 14.13 22.21
CA LEU A 24 -32.52 13.01 23.08
C LEU A 24 -32.99 13.47 24.46
N LEU A 25 -32.35 14.49 25.05
CA LEU A 25 -32.79 15.10 26.31
C LEU A 25 -34.18 15.74 26.22
N PHE A 26 -34.54 16.28 25.05
CA PHE A 26 -35.86 16.86 24.80
C PHE A 26 -36.94 15.77 24.72
N VAL A 27 -36.65 14.63 24.09
CA VAL A 27 -37.56 13.47 24.06
C VAL A 27 -37.73 12.86 25.46
N ILE A 28 -36.66 12.77 26.24
CA ILE A 28 -36.72 12.25 27.62
C ILE A 28 -37.46 13.22 28.56
N SER A 29 -37.41 14.53 28.31
CA SER A 29 -38.12 15.53 29.12
C SER A 29 -39.63 15.62 28.81
N PHE A 30 -40.09 15.12 27.66
CA PHE A 30 -41.50 15.17 27.27
C PHE A 30 -42.36 14.01 27.83
N ASP A 31 -41.73 12.97 28.40
CA ASP A 31 -42.44 11.84 29.04
C ASP A 31 -42.77 12.07 30.53
N LEU A 32 -42.49 13.26 31.08
CA LEU A 32 -42.70 13.56 32.51
C LEU A 32 -43.76 14.65 32.80
N HIS A 33 -44.67 14.93 31.86
CA HIS A 33 -45.85 15.76 32.12
C HIS A 33 -47.04 15.29 31.28
N LEU A 34 -47.66 14.19 31.69
CA LEU A 34 -49.05 13.84 31.35
C LEU A 34 -49.47 12.65 32.22
N VAL A 35 -49.92 12.94 33.44
CA VAL A 35 -50.98 12.22 34.20
C VAL A 35 -51.06 12.85 35.58
N GLU A 36 -52.14 13.60 35.85
CA GLU A 36 -52.72 13.71 37.20
C GLU A 36 -54.19 14.16 37.14
N GLY A 37 -55.06 13.42 37.84
CA GLY A 37 -56.49 13.69 38.07
C GLY A 37 -57.45 12.95 37.13
N SER A 38 -58.52 12.27 37.55
CA SER A 38 -59.15 12.14 38.86
C SER A 38 -60.23 11.05 38.79
N LEU A 39 -60.20 10.14 39.76
CA LEU A 39 -61.31 9.48 40.50
C LEU A 39 -62.68 9.23 39.83
N GLY A 40 -63.15 7.97 39.96
CA GLY A 40 -64.59 7.67 39.98
C GLY A 40 -64.91 6.17 39.93
N LYS A 41 -65.28 5.58 41.06
CA LYS A 41 -65.55 4.15 41.31
C LYS A 41 -67.06 3.95 41.60
N ILE A 42 -67.55 2.69 41.54
CA ILE A 42 -68.78 2.11 42.19
C ILE A 42 -70.09 2.34 41.39
N SER A 43 -71.06 1.41 41.16
CA SER A 43 -71.40 0.05 41.60
C SER A 43 -72.44 -0.59 40.65
N PRO A 44 -72.77 -1.90 40.80
CA PRO A 44 -73.92 -2.54 40.15
C PRO A 44 -75.19 -2.45 41.03
N VAL A 45 -76.36 -2.23 40.41
CA VAL A 45 -77.66 -2.28 41.09
C VAL A 45 -78.58 -3.30 40.42
N LYS A 46 -78.92 -4.31 41.21
CA LYS A 46 -79.98 -5.30 41.06
C LYS A 46 -81.26 -4.72 41.70
N VAL A 47 -82.38 -5.46 41.56
CA VAL A 47 -83.63 -5.38 42.38
C VAL A 47 -84.70 -4.48 41.71
N MET A 48 -85.99 -4.81 41.55
CA MET A 48 -86.89 -5.79 42.18
C MET A 48 -88.11 -6.10 41.28
N LEU A 49 -88.76 -7.23 41.56
CA LEU A 49 -90.10 -7.60 41.13
C LEU A 49 -91.19 -6.75 41.82
N ASN A 50 -92.32 -6.52 41.14
CA ASN A 50 -93.68 -6.43 41.72
C ASN A 50 -94.68 -6.42 40.52
N SER A 51 -95.55 -7.39 40.23
CA SER A 51 -96.60 -8.12 40.98
C SER A 51 -97.77 -7.24 41.45
N GLN A 52 -98.75 -7.02 40.56
CA GLN A 52 -100.22 -6.91 40.79
C GLN A 52 -100.89 -7.30 39.44
N ALA A 53 -101.69 -8.36 39.25
CA ALA A 53 -103.01 -8.70 39.80
C ALA A 53 -104.06 -7.60 39.51
N ILE A 54 -105.27 -7.78 38.97
CA ILE A 54 -106.19 -8.90 38.67
C ILE A 54 -107.37 -8.28 37.84
N SER A 55 -108.06 -9.10 37.03
CA SER A 55 -109.40 -8.91 36.41
C SER A 55 -109.55 -7.80 35.34
N GLU A 56 -110.33 -7.95 34.25
CA GLU A 56 -111.72 -8.41 34.20
C GLU A 56 -112.13 -8.75 32.74
N LEU A 57 -113.10 -9.68 32.60
CA LEU A 57 -113.81 -10.09 31.38
C LEU A 57 -114.42 -8.91 30.62
N GLN A 58 -114.52 -8.98 29.28
CA GLN A 58 -115.82 -8.91 28.58
C GLN A 58 -115.72 -9.15 27.06
N LEU A 59 -116.62 -10.00 26.58
CA LEU A 59 -117.00 -10.18 25.17
C LEU A 59 -117.62 -8.89 24.58
N GLU A 60 -117.40 -8.69 23.27
CA GLU A 60 -118.24 -8.09 22.20
C GLU A 60 -119.27 -6.98 22.53
N PRO A 61 -119.48 -5.96 21.65
CA PRO A 61 -120.11 -6.21 20.34
C PRO A 61 -119.70 -5.30 19.14
N THR A 62 -120.18 -5.74 17.98
CA THR A 62 -120.27 -5.11 16.66
C THR A 62 -120.95 -3.73 16.64
N PRO A 63 -120.80 -2.98 15.53
CA PRO A 63 -122.00 -2.34 14.97
C PRO A 63 -122.17 -2.50 13.45
N GLU A 64 -123.41 -2.90 13.15
CA GLU A 64 -124.34 -2.69 12.04
C GLU A 64 -123.95 -1.92 10.75
N ARG A 65 -124.45 -2.50 9.66
CA ARG A 65 -124.46 -2.04 8.27
C ARG A 65 -125.43 -0.86 8.08
N ASP A 66 -125.17 -0.07 7.04
CA ASP A 66 -126.24 0.46 6.19
C ASP A 66 -125.81 0.30 4.72
N THR A 67 -126.62 -0.41 3.94
CA THR A 67 -126.49 -0.53 2.48
C THR A 67 -127.54 0.40 1.83
N PRO A 68 -127.38 0.75 0.55
CA PRO A 68 -127.97 -0.13 -0.44
C PRO A 68 -127.06 -0.39 -1.65
N ASP A 69 -127.15 -1.64 -2.09
CA ASP A 69 -126.82 -2.25 -3.38
C ASP A 69 -126.90 -1.32 -4.61
N PRO A 70 -126.14 -1.61 -5.71
CA PRO A 70 -126.41 -2.87 -6.40
C PRO A 70 -125.25 -3.60 -7.10
N VAL A 71 -125.34 -4.94 -7.00
CA VAL A 71 -124.86 -5.99 -7.93
C VAL A 71 -123.39 -5.89 -8.34
N MET A 72 -122.50 -6.48 -7.54
CA MET A 72 -121.18 -6.91 -8.01
C MET A 72 -121.24 -8.39 -8.36
N ASP A 73 -120.95 -8.69 -9.62
CA ASP A 73 -120.90 -10.02 -10.20
C ASP A 73 -119.90 -10.91 -9.42
N ALA A 74 -120.36 -12.03 -8.84
CA ALA A 74 -119.51 -12.99 -8.14
C ALA A 74 -118.39 -13.53 -9.05
N ALA A 75 -118.59 -13.52 -10.37
CA ALA A 75 -117.55 -13.86 -11.34
C ALA A 75 -116.43 -12.79 -11.42
N ALA A 76 -116.73 -11.51 -11.19
CA ALA A 76 -115.74 -10.43 -11.22
C ALA A 76 -114.79 -10.48 -10.01
N LEU A 77 -115.29 -10.82 -8.82
CA LEU A 77 -114.46 -10.97 -7.62
C LEU A 77 -113.55 -12.19 -7.71
N GLN A 78 -114.06 -13.27 -8.32
CA GLN A 78 -113.30 -14.50 -8.54
C GLN A 78 -112.23 -14.32 -9.62
N ALA A 79 -112.53 -13.57 -10.68
CA ALA A 79 -111.56 -13.18 -11.70
C ALA A 79 -110.44 -12.28 -11.16
N GLU A 80 -110.76 -11.34 -10.25
CA GLU A 80 -109.75 -10.49 -9.60
C GLU A 80 -108.82 -11.31 -8.69
N LEU A 81 -109.36 -12.30 -7.97
CA LEU A 81 -108.61 -13.23 -7.13
C LEU A 81 -107.70 -14.16 -7.94
N GLU A 82 -108.19 -14.69 -9.07
CA GLU A 82 -107.39 -15.50 -10.00
C GLU A 82 -106.26 -14.67 -10.64
N LYS A 83 -106.55 -13.41 -11.00
CA LYS A 83 -105.53 -12.50 -11.50
C LYS A 83 -104.45 -12.18 -10.47
N GLN A 84 -104.83 -11.92 -9.21
CA GLN A 84 -103.87 -11.74 -8.12
C GLN A 84 -103.07 -13.01 -7.82
N ALA A 85 -103.68 -14.19 -7.93
CA ALA A 85 -102.99 -15.46 -7.79
C ALA A 85 -101.96 -15.66 -8.91
N LEU A 86 -102.31 -15.36 -10.17
CA LEU A 86 -101.40 -15.40 -11.31
C LEU A 86 -100.25 -14.39 -11.19
N GLU A 87 -100.54 -13.14 -10.84
CA GLU A 87 -99.51 -12.12 -10.60
C GLU A 87 -98.57 -12.51 -9.44
N SER A 88 -99.11 -13.14 -8.38
CA SER A 88 -98.29 -13.65 -7.28
C SER A 88 -97.42 -14.85 -7.68
N ALA A 89 -97.91 -15.69 -8.60
CA ALA A 89 -97.18 -16.83 -9.14
C ALA A 89 -96.06 -16.36 -10.09
N GLU A 90 -96.32 -15.40 -10.97
CA GLU A 90 -95.31 -14.79 -11.84
C GLU A 90 -94.24 -14.07 -11.02
N LYS A 91 -94.63 -13.35 -9.96
CA LYS A 91 -93.66 -12.71 -9.06
C LYS A 91 -92.82 -13.72 -8.30
N ALA A 92 -93.41 -14.83 -7.85
CA ALA A 92 -92.68 -15.92 -7.20
C ALA A 92 -91.72 -16.64 -8.16
N GLU A 93 -92.08 -16.75 -9.45
CA GLU A 93 -91.20 -17.27 -10.49
C GLU A 93 -90.04 -16.31 -10.79
N GLN A 94 -90.31 -15.00 -10.89
CA GLN A 94 -89.27 -13.98 -11.04
C GLN A 94 -88.30 -13.97 -9.85
N GLU A 95 -88.79 -14.01 -8.61
CA GLU A 95 -87.93 -14.08 -7.42
C GLU A 95 -87.10 -15.37 -7.38
N ARG A 96 -87.62 -16.49 -7.90
CA ARG A 96 -86.85 -17.74 -8.05
C ARG A 96 -85.75 -17.63 -9.09
N LEU A 97 -86.03 -17.03 -10.24
CA LEU A 97 -85.03 -16.81 -11.29
C LEU A 97 -83.94 -15.83 -10.82
N GLU A 98 -84.31 -14.76 -10.11
CA GLU A 98 -83.35 -13.83 -9.51
C GLU A 98 -82.51 -14.50 -8.41
N ALA A 99 -83.09 -15.36 -7.58
CA ALA A 99 -82.36 -16.13 -6.58
C ALA A 99 -81.41 -17.16 -7.21
N GLU A 100 -81.80 -17.80 -8.31
CA GLU A 100 -80.93 -18.72 -9.06
C GLU A 100 -79.75 -17.98 -9.71
N LEU A 101 -80.01 -16.81 -10.30
CA LEU A 101 -78.95 -15.96 -10.87
C LEU A 101 -78.02 -15.42 -9.77
N ALA A 102 -78.55 -15.05 -8.61
CA ALA A 102 -77.75 -14.63 -7.45
C ALA A 102 -76.88 -15.78 -6.90
N ALA A 103 -77.43 -17.00 -6.84
CA ALA A 103 -76.68 -18.18 -6.42
C ALA A 103 -75.56 -18.53 -7.42
N LYS A 104 -75.82 -18.45 -8.73
CA LYS A 104 -74.79 -18.62 -9.77
C LYS A 104 -73.70 -17.55 -9.68
N ALA A 105 -74.09 -16.29 -9.49
CA ALA A 105 -73.13 -15.20 -9.32
C ALA A 105 -72.27 -15.33 -8.04
N GLU A 106 -72.84 -15.86 -6.95
CA GLU A 106 -72.08 -16.15 -5.73
C GLU A 106 -71.10 -17.31 -5.94
N GLN A 107 -71.51 -18.34 -6.68
CA GLN A 107 -70.65 -19.48 -7.00
C GLN A 107 -69.47 -19.08 -7.92
N GLU A 108 -69.72 -18.28 -8.96
CA GLU A 108 -68.66 -17.72 -9.81
C GLU A 108 -67.69 -16.84 -9.01
N ARG A 109 -68.18 -16.08 -8.02
CA ARG A 109 -67.32 -15.27 -7.15
C ARG A 109 -66.42 -16.12 -6.27
N ILE A 110 -66.94 -17.22 -5.71
CA ILE A 110 -66.17 -18.16 -4.89
C ILE A 110 -65.10 -18.86 -5.74
N GLU A 111 -65.45 -19.29 -6.95
CA GLU A 111 -64.50 -19.89 -7.89
C GLU A 111 -63.41 -18.88 -8.31
N ALA A 112 -63.78 -17.64 -8.63
CA ALA A 112 -62.83 -16.56 -8.93
C ALA A 112 -61.92 -16.24 -7.74
N GLU A 113 -62.44 -16.22 -6.51
CA GLU A 113 -61.63 -16.01 -5.31
C GLU A 113 -60.66 -17.18 -5.06
N SER A 114 -61.10 -18.42 -5.28
CA SER A 114 -60.24 -19.60 -5.14
C SER A 114 -59.12 -19.63 -6.19
N LEU A 115 -59.40 -19.22 -7.43
CA LEU A 115 -58.40 -19.12 -8.50
C LEU A 115 -57.39 -18.01 -8.21
N ALA A 116 -57.86 -16.86 -7.70
CA ALA A 116 -56.98 -15.77 -7.28
C ALA A 116 -56.09 -16.16 -6.09
N GLN A 117 -56.61 -16.93 -5.13
CA GLN A 117 -55.82 -17.49 -4.03
C GLN A 117 -54.77 -18.49 -4.53
N ALA A 118 -55.13 -19.40 -5.43
CA ALA A 118 -54.21 -20.38 -6.01
C ALA A 118 -53.09 -19.69 -6.82
N GLU A 119 -53.42 -18.65 -7.59
CA GLU A 119 -52.42 -17.86 -8.32
C GLU A 119 -51.49 -17.09 -7.37
N ALA A 120 -52.02 -16.50 -6.29
CA ALA A 120 -51.23 -15.83 -5.28
C ALA A 120 -50.28 -16.79 -4.55
N GLU A 121 -50.71 -18.03 -4.24
CA GLU A 121 -49.86 -19.06 -3.65
C GLU A 121 -48.75 -19.51 -4.61
N ARG A 122 -49.06 -19.68 -5.91
CA ARG A 122 -48.06 -20.01 -6.93
C ARG A 122 -46.99 -18.92 -7.04
N MET A 123 -47.40 -17.66 -7.09
CA MET A 123 -46.47 -16.51 -7.12
C MET A 123 -45.62 -16.42 -5.85
N ALA A 124 -46.19 -16.75 -4.69
CA ALA A 124 -45.45 -16.79 -3.43
C ALA A 124 -44.43 -17.94 -3.40
N GLN A 125 -44.77 -19.11 -3.95
CA GLN A 125 -43.86 -20.25 -4.08
C GLN A 125 -42.72 -19.95 -5.04
N GLU A 126 -43.01 -19.37 -6.22
CA GLU A 126 -41.99 -18.98 -7.20
C GLU A 126 -41.04 -17.90 -6.63
N ALA A 127 -41.59 -16.92 -5.92
CA ALA A 127 -40.77 -15.92 -5.23
C ALA A 127 -39.90 -16.52 -4.11
N ALA A 128 -40.42 -17.50 -3.36
CA ALA A 128 -39.67 -18.20 -2.32
C ALA A 128 -38.55 -19.07 -2.90
N GLU A 129 -38.82 -19.76 -4.02
CA GLU A 129 -37.83 -20.57 -4.73
C GLU A 129 -36.72 -19.69 -5.30
N LYS A 130 -37.08 -18.58 -5.95
CA LYS A 130 -36.10 -17.62 -6.46
C LYS A 130 -35.24 -17.02 -5.35
N ALA A 131 -35.84 -16.65 -4.21
CA ALA A 131 -35.09 -16.15 -3.06
C ALA A 131 -34.15 -17.23 -2.47
N SER A 132 -34.57 -18.50 -2.49
CA SER A 132 -33.72 -19.62 -2.07
C SER A 132 -32.55 -19.85 -3.02
N GLN A 133 -32.77 -19.75 -4.34
CA GLN A 133 -31.73 -19.87 -5.36
C GLN A 133 -30.71 -18.73 -5.24
N GLU A 134 -31.17 -17.48 -5.12
CA GLU A 134 -30.29 -16.31 -4.91
C GLU A 134 -29.47 -16.44 -3.61
N ALA A 135 -30.07 -16.97 -2.53
CA ALA A 135 -29.36 -17.23 -1.28
C ALA A 135 -28.32 -18.36 -1.42
N ALA A 136 -28.61 -19.39 -2.21
CA ALA A 136 -27.68 -20.48 -2.49
C ALA A 136 -26.49 -19.99 -3.34
N GLU A 137 -26.73 -19.20 -4.38
CA GLU A 137 -25.69 -18.57 -5.21
C GLU A 137 -24.79 -17.64 -4.38
N GLN A 138 -25.37 -16.81 -3.51
CA GLN A 138 -24.59 -15.96 -2.61
C GLN A 138 -23.74 -16.76 -1.62
N ALA A 139 -24.26 -17.89 -1.12
CA ALA A 139 -23.51 -18.77 -0.23
C ALA A 139 -22.36 -19.48 -0.96
N GLU A 140 -22.56 -19.87 -2.23
CA GLU A 140 -21.55 -20.50 -3.07
C GLU A 140 -20.45 -19.49 -3.45
N ALA A 141 -20.83 -18.29 -3.90
CA ALA A 141 -19.89 -17.18 -4.14
C ALA A 141 -19.09 -16.79 -2.88
N ALA A 142 -19.71 -16.82 -1.70
CA ALA A 142 -19.01 -16.57 -0.44
C ALA A 142 -17.99 -17.67 -0.10
N LYS A 143 -18.32 -18.95 -0.38
CA LYS A 143 -17.38 -20.08 -0.22
C LYS A 143 -16.22 -19.97 -1.20
N GLU A 144 -16.47 -19.60 -2.45
CA GLU A 144 -15.41 -19.45 -3.45
C GLU A 144 -14.51 -18.26 -3.12
N ALA A 145 -15.06 -17.13 -2.68
CA ALA A 145 -14.29 -15.99 -2.20
C ALA A 145 -13.43 -16.35 -0.97
N ALA A 146 -13.94 -17.19 -0.05
CA ALA A 146 -13.17 -17.69 1.07
C ALA A 146 -12.02 -18.61 0.62
N ARG A 147 -12.25 -19.50 -0.34
CA ARG A 147 -11.22 -20.38 -0.91
C ARG A 147 -10.11 -19.58 -1.59
N GLN A 148 -10.48 -18.57 -2.39
CA GLN A 148 -9.51 -17.67 -3.04
C GLN A 148 -8.70 -16.86 -2.02
N ALA A 149 -9.32 -16.41 -0.92
CA ALA A 149 -8.62 -15.70 0.14
C ALA A 149 -7.63 -16.61 0.89
N GLU A 150 -8.00 -17.87 1.13
CA GLU A 150 -7.12 -18.86 1.74
C GLU A 150 -5.93 -19.21 0.82
N GLU A 151 -6.18 -19.41 -0.47
CA GLU A 151 -5.14 -19.68 -1.47
C GLU A 151 -4.16 -18.50 -1.60
N GLN A 152 -4.66 -17.26 -1.61
CA GLN A 152 -3.82 -16.07 -1.58
C GLN A 152 -3.00 -15.94 -0.30
N ALA A 153 -3.57 -16.31 0.85
CA ALA A 153 -2.85 -16.31 2.12
C ALA A 153 -1.74 -17.38 2.16
N GLN A 154 -2.01 -18.57 1.62
CA GLN A 154 -1.01 -19.64 1.48
C GLN A 154 0.12 -19.24 0.52
N ALA A 155 -0.21 -18.69 -0.64
CA ALA A 155 0.79 -18.19 -1.60
C ALA A 155 1.65 -17.05 -1.01
N ALA A 156 1.04 -16.13 -0.26
CA ALA A 156 1.78 -15.07 0.42
C ALA A 156 2.69 -15.61 1.54
N ALA A 157 2.25 -16.64 2.27
CA ALA A 157 3.05 -17.29 3.30
C ALA A 157 4.23 -18.06 2.68
N GLN A 158 4.03 -18.73 1.55
CA GLN A 158 5.10 -19.42 0.84
C GLN A 158 6.14 -18.42 0.29
N ALA A 159 5.69 -17.34 -0.36
CA ALA A 159 6.60 -16.29 -0.84
C ALA A 159 7.40 -15.64 0.29
N ALA A 160 6.82 -15.50 1.49
CA ALA A 160 7.54 -15.00 2.66
C ALA A 160 8.62 -15.98 3.13
N ARG A 161 8.35 -17.29 3.14
CA ARG A 161 9.34 -18.32 3.49
C ARG A 161 10.49 -18.39 2.49
N GLU A 162 10.19 -18.33 1.20
CA GLU A 162 11.21 -18.31 0.14
C GLU A 162 12.10 -17.06 0.24
N ALA A 163 11.51 -15.90 0.54
CA ALA A 163 12.27 -14.66 0.76
C ALA A 163 13.16 -14.72 2.00
N GLU A 164 12.69 -15.34 3.09
CA GLU A 164 13.48 -15.54 4.32
C GLU A 164 14.65 -16.51 4.05
N GLU A 165 14.40 -17.62 3.36
CA GLU A 165 15.44 -18.59 3.00
C GLU A 165 16.51 -17.95 2.09
N GLN A 166 16.10 -17.15 1.10
CA GLN A 166 17.02 -16.43 0.24
C GLN A 166 17.84 -15.41 1.04
N ALA A 167 17.22 -14.65 1.95
CA ALA A 167 17.93 -13.72 2.81
C ALA A 167 18.94 -14.43 3.72
N THR A 168 18.62 -15.61 4.25
CA THR A 168 19.57 -16.41 5.04
C THR A 168 20.73 -16.93 4.20
N LYS A 169 20.49 -17.37 2.96
CA LYS A 169 21.53 -17.84 2.04
C LYS A 169 22.47 -16.69 1.64
N GLU A 170 21.92 -15.52 1.34
CA GLU A 170 22.71 -14.32 1.04
C GLU A 170 23.55 -13.86 2.25
N ALA A 171 23.00 -13.94 3.46
CA ALA A 171 23.73 -13.62 4.69
C ALA A 171 24.86 -14.63 4.98
N GLN A 172 24.62 -15.93 4.76
CA GLN A 172 25.63 -16.98 4.88
C GLN A 172 26.75 -16.78 3.85
N ALA A 173 26.41 -16.60 2.57
CA ALA A 173 27.40 -16.36 1.51
C ALA A 173 28.27 -15.12 1.78
N LYS A 174 27.68 -14.05 2.32
CA LYS A 174 28.43 -12.85 2.70
C LYS A 174 29.39 -13.11 3.88
N THR A 175 28.95 -13.91 4.86
CA THR A 175 29.77 -14.29 6.01
C THR A 175 30.94 -15.17 5.57
N GLU A 176 30.69 -16.15 4.70
CA GLU A 176 31.71 -17.01 4.11
C GLU A 176 32.72 -16.22 3.27
N GLN A 177 32.25 -15.25 2.47
CA GLN A 177 33.12 -14.36 1.71
C GLN A 177 34.02 -13.52 2.62
N GLU A 178 33.48 -12.98 3.73
CA GLU A 178 34.26 -12.20 4.70
C GLU A 178 35.29 -13.08 5.42
N GLN A 179 34.94 -14.32 5.76
CA GLN A 179 35.88 -15.29 6.34
C GLN A 179 36.98 -15.66 5.36
N ALA A 180 36.64 -15.95 4.10
CA ALA A 180 37.62 -16.25 3.05
C ALA A 180 38.57 -15.07 2.80
N GLU A 181 38.06 -13.83 2.81
CA GLU A 181 38.90 -12.63 2.67
C GLU A 181 39.83 -12.43 3.88
N LYS A 182 39.35 -12.68 5.11
CA LYS A 182 40.19 -12.64 6.31
C LYS A 182 41.28 -13.70 6.28
N GLU A 183 40.96 -14.92 5.88
CA GLU A 183 41.93 -16.01 5.77
C GLU A 183 42.97 -15.72 4.66
N ALA A 184 42.54 -15.20 3.52
CA ALA A 184 43.45 -14.77 2.44
C ALA A 184 44.38 -13.65 2.88
N ARG A 185 43.87 -12.65 3.63
CA ARG A 185 44.68 -11.58 4.21
C ARG A 185 45.69 -12.10 5.24
N LEU A 186 45.30 -13.06 6.07
CA LEU A 186 46.20 -13.68 7.04
C LEU A 186 47.33 -14.45 6.34
N LYS A 187 46.99 -15.25 5.32
CA LYS A 187 47.99 -15.98 4.51
C LYS A 187 48.94 -15.02 3.79
N ALA A 188 48.42 -13.94 3.21
CA ALA A 188 49.23 -12.91 2.56
C ALA A 188 50.16 -12.18 3.55
N ALA A 189 49.68 -11.90 4.77
CA ALA A 189 50.50 -11.29 5.82
C ALA A 189 51.60 -12.23 6.31
N GLN A 190 51.31 -13.53 6.48
CA GLN A 190 52.29 -14.55 6.85
C GLN A 190 53.36 -14.72 5.76
N GLU A 191 52.96 -14.74 4.48
CA GLU A 191 53.91 -14.83 3.37
C GLU A 191 54.81 -13.59 3.30
N ALA A 192 54.24 -12.39 3.49
CA ALA A 192 55.00 -11.15 3.53
C ALA A 192 56.01 -11.13 4.70
N GLN A 193 55.60 -11.63 5.88
CA GLN A 193 56.50 -11.75 7.03
C GLN A 193 57.65 -12.72 6.75
N ARG A 194 57.38 -13.90 6.15
CA ARG A 194 58.44 -14.86 5.80
C ARG A 194 59.43 -14.27 4.79
N LYS A 195 58.95 -13.53 3.79
CA LYS A 195 59.82 -12.84 2.83
C LYS A 195 60.68 -11.76 3.51
N ALA A 196 60.10 -10.99 4.42
CA ALA A 196 60.85 -9.98 5.18
C ALA A 196 61.92 -10.60 6.11
N GLU A 197 61.61 -11.74 6.74
CA GLU A 197 62.58 -12.50 7.56
C GLU A 197 63.71 -13.10 6.72
N GLU A 198 63.40 -13.62 5.52
CA GLU A 198 64.39 -14.13 4.58
C GLU A 198 65.32 -13.02 4.04
N GLU A 199 64.76 -11.88 3.65
CA GLU A 199 65.53 -10.70 3.23
C GLU A 199 66.41 -10.15 4.37
N ALA A 200 65.91 -10.13 5.61
CA ALA A 200 66.68 -9.72 6.78
C ALA A 200 67.85 -10.69 7.06
N ALA A 201 67.61 -12.00 6.96
CA ALA A 201 68.65 -13.02 7.12
C ALA A 201 69.72 -12.92 6.02
N GLU A 202 69.33 -12.64 4.78
CA GLU A 202 70.28 -12.42 3.68
C GLU A 202 71.14 -11.17 3.92
N GLN A 203 70.52 -10.05 4.34
CA GLN A 203 71.25 -8.82 4.67
C GLN A 203 72.24 -9.04 5.82
N GLU A 204 71.87 -9.79 6.85
CA GLU A 204 72.76 -10.12 7.96
C GLU A 204 73.93 -11.00 7.49
N ARG A 205 73.67 -12.00 6.64
CA ARG A 205 74.73 -12.82 6.03
C ARG A 205 75.69 -11.97 5.19
N GLN A 206 75.18 -11.02 4.40
CA GLN A 206 76.02 -10.11 3.62
C GLN A 206 76.88 -9.21 4.53
N ARG A 207 76.34 -8.72 5.65
CA ARG A 207 77.10 -7.95 6.64
C ARG A 207 78.22 -8.78 7.26
N GLN A 208 77.95 -10.03 7.64
CA GLN A 208 78.95 -10.95 8.20
C GLN A 208 80.08 -11.24 7.19
N LEU A 209 79.73 -11.46 5.91
CA LEU A 209 80.71 -11.66 4.84
C LEU A 209 81.58 -10.40 4.61
N ALA A 210 80.98 -9.21 4.62
CA ALA A 210 81.71 -7.95 4.49
C ALA A 210 82.66 -7.70 5.68
N GLU A 211 82.24 -8.03 6.90
CA GLU A 211 83.08 -7.94 8.09
C GLU A 211 84.25 -8.93 8.04
N ALA A 212 83.99 -10.18 7.62
CA ALA A 212 85.02 -11.19 7.42
C ALA A 212 86.05 -10.76 6.35
N ALA A 213 85.59 -10.21 5.23
CA ALA A 213 86.45 -9.67 4.18
C ALA A 213 87.32 -8.50 4.69
N ARG A 214 86.76 -7.60 5.49
CA ARG A 214 87.52 -6.50 6.11
C ARG A 214 88.60 -7.03 7.07
N LYS A 215 88.28 -8.03 7.89
CA LYS A 215 89.26 -8.68 8.78
C LYS A 215 90.38 -9.37 7.99
N ALA A 216 90.03 -10.07 6.90
CA ALA A 216 91.02 -10.69 6.01
C ALA A 216 91.93 -9.66 5.31
N ALA A 217 91.36 -8.56 4.82
CA ALA A 217 92.13 -7.47 4.22
C ALA A 217 93.07 -6.79 5.21
N ALA A 218 92.63 -6.57 6.46
CA ALA A 218 93.49 -6.05 7.52
C ALA A 218 94.65 -7.00 7.87
N ALA A 219 94.40 -8.31 7.90
CA ALA A 219 95.44 -9.32 8.11
C ALA A 219 96.45 -9.36 6.95
N GLN A 220 95.99 -9.28 5.70
CA GLN A 220 96.86 -9.19 4.53
C GLN A 220 97.69 -7.90 4.53
N ALA A 221 97.09 -6.76 4.87
CA ALA A 221 97.81 -5.48 4.99
C ALA A 221 98.90 -5.53 6.06
N ALA A 222 98.63 -6.18 7.21
CA ALA A 222 99.62 -6.39 8.26
C ALA A 222 100.78 -7.29 7.79
N LEU A 223 100.48 -8.34 7.01
CA LEU A 223 101.50 -9.22 6.43
C LEU A 223 102.37 -8.47 5.41
N VAL A 224 101.76 -7.67 4.52
CA VAL A 224 102.49 -6.85 3.54
C VAL A 224 103.34 -5.79 4.24
N ALA A 225 102.85 -5.17 5.31
CA ALA A 225 103.64 -4.23 6.10
C ALA A 225 104.85 -4.90 6.77
N LYS A 226 104.70 -6.14 7.25
CA LYS A 226 105.80 -6.95 7.80
C LYS A 226 106.83 -7.27 6.71
N GLN A 227 106.39 -7.75 5.56
CA GLN A 227 107.26 -8.05 4.41
C GLN A 227 107.94 -6.80 3.85
N ALA A 228 107.28 -5.64 3.85
CA ALA A 228 107.87 -4.38 3.43
C ALA A 228 108.96 -3.89 4.39
N LYS A 229 108.81 -4.17 5.69
CA LYS A 229 109.85 -3.89 6.70
C LYS A 229 111.07 -4.79 6.51
N GLU A 230 110.85 -6.09 6.30
CA GLU A 230 111.91 -7.06 5.97
C GLU A 230 112.59 -6.74 4.63
N ALA A 231 111.84 -6.28 3.62
CA ALA A 231 112.38 -5.85 2.32
C ALA A 231 113.10 -4.49 2.38
N ALA A 232 112.72 -3.59 3.29
CA ALA A 232 113.45 -2.34 3.53
C ALA A 232 114.80 -2.61 4.21
N GLU A 233 114.85 -3.57 5.13
CA GLU A 233 116.10 -4.08 5.73
C GLU A 233 116.98 -4.79 4.68
N ALA A 234 116.38 -5.50 3.70
CA ALA A 234 117.12 -6.09 2.57
C ALA A 234 117.55 -5.08 1.49
N ARG A 235 116.85 -3.95 1.33
CA ARG A 235 117.16 -2.90 0.33
C ARG A 235 118.29 -1.96 0.76
N GLU A 236 118.61 -1.86 2.05
CA GLU A 236 119.86 -1.24 2.50
C GLU A 236 121.10 -2.12 2.23
N ALA A 237 120.93 -3.41 1.94
CA ALA A 237 122.01 -4.30 1.49
C ALA A 237 122.19 -4.34 -0.05
N ALA A 238 121.28 -3.76 -0.83
CA ALA A 238 121.24 -3.91 -2.29
C ALA A 238 121.37 -2.58 -3.08
N LYS A 239 122.18 -1.64 -2.57
CA LYS A 239 122.66 -0.46 -3.34
C LYS A 239 124.03 -0.73 -3.98
N ALA A 240 124.13 -1.81 -4.74
CA ALA A 240 125.25 -2.02 -5.66
C ALA A 240 124.73 -2.56 -7.00
N LYS A 241 125.18 -1.91 -8.08
CA LYS A 241 125.10 -2.36 -9.49
C LYS A 241 123.87 -1.93 -10.30
N ALA A 242 123.67 -0.62 -10.39
CA ALA A 242 123.08 0.01 -11.57
C ALA A 242 124.16 0.19 -12.65
N ALA A 243 123.94 -0.40 -13.85
CA ALA A 243 124.43 0.04 -15.17
C ALA A 243 124.46 -1.14 -16.18
N ALA A 244 123.29 -1.59 -16.65
CA ALA A 244 123.20 -2.48 -17.81
C ALA A 244 121.87 -2.38 -18.59
N GLU A 245 121.07 -1.31 -18.40
CA GLU A 245 119.76 -1.14 -19.02
C GLU A 245 119.72 0.11 -19.90
N ALA A 246 120.39 0.06 -21.05
CA ALA A 246 120.22 1.10 -22.08
C ALA A 246 120.19 0.58 -23.52
N LYS A 247 120.40 -0.74 -23.74
CA LYS A 247 120.34 -1.34 -25.09
C LYS A 247 119.15 -2.27 -25.31
N ALA A 248 118.59 -2.87 -24.26
CA ALA A 248 117.40 -3.73 -24.33
C ALA A 248 116.07 -2.96 -24.49
N GLN A 249 116.08 -1.64 -24.29
CA GLN A 249 114.86 -0.82 -24.31
C GLN A 249 114.39 -0.50 -25.73
N ARG A 250 115.29 -0.33 -26.69
CA ARG A 250 114.94 0.05 -28.08
C ARG A 250 114.37 -1.10 -28.92
N GLU A 251 114.74 -2.35 -28.66
CA GLU A 251 114.13 -3.51 -29.35
C GLU A 251 112.76 -3.89 -28.77
N ARG A 252 112.54 -3.65 -27.47
CA ARG A 252 111.22 -3.80 -26.81
C ARG A 252 110.24 -2.73 -27.28
N GLU A 253 110.70 -1.51 -27.55
CA GLU A 253 109.87 -0.40 -28.06
C GLU A 253 109.36 -0.65 -29.49
N ALA A 254 110.15 -1.30 -30.36
CA ALA A 254 109.73 -1.66 -31.73
C ALA A 254 108.73 -2.86 -31.76
N ALA A 255 108.92 -3.86 -30.90
CA ALA A 255 107.96 -4.97 -30.74
C ALA A 255 106.66 -4.54 -30.05
N ALA A 256 106.73 -3.59 -29.10
CA ALA A 256 105.57 -3.02 -28.42
C ALA A 256 104.69 -2.17 -29.35
N ALA A 257 105.26 -1.48 -30.35
CA ALA A 257 104.52 -0.67 -31.30
C ALA A 257 103.61 -1.51 -32.23
N LYS A 258 104.10 -2.65 -32.74
CA LYS A 258 103.31 -3.56 -33.59
C LYS A 258 102.23 -4.30 -32.79
N ALA A 259 102.55 -4.75 -31.57
CA ALA A 259 101.59 -5.36 -30.66
C ALA A 259 100.50 -4.37 -30.17
N LYS A 260 100.81 -3.06 -30.10
CA LYS A 260 99.83 -2.01 -29.77
C LYS A 260 98.83 -1.78 -30.90
N GLN A 261 99.29 -1.73 -32.16
CA GLN A 261 98.40 -1.58 -33.32
C GLN A 261 97.46 -2.77 -33.52
N GLU A 262 97.94 -4.01 -33.32
CA GLU A 262 97.09 -5.22 -33.40
C GLU A 262 96.06 -5.29 -32.26
N ARG A 263 96.42 -4.85 -31.04
CA ARG A 263 95.49 -4.76 -29.90
C ARG A 263 94.46 -3.64 -30.07
N GLU A 264 94.85 -2.50 -30.65
CA GLU A 264 93.93 -1.40 -30.96
C GLU A 264 92.94 -1.79 -32.07
N ALA A 265 93.39 -2.51 -33.10
CA ALA A 265 92.51 -3.06 -34.13
C ALA A 265 91.55 -4.14 -33.59
N ALA A 266 92.02 -5.03 -32.71
CA ALA A 266 91.19 -6.02 -32.03
C ALA A 266 90.17 -5.37 -31.06
N ALA A 267 90.59 -4.34 -30.31
CA ALA A 267 89.72 -3.59 -29.42
C ALA A 267 88.66 -2.76 -30.18
N ALA A 268 89.01 -2.20 -31.34
CA ALA A 268 88.07 -1.49 -32.20
C ALA A 268 86.99 -2.43 -32.78
N LYS A 269 87.39 -3.63 -33.21
CA LYS A 269 86.45 -4.66 -33.71
C LYS A 269 85.52 -5.15 -32.60
N ALA A 270 86.05 -5.44 -31.40
CA ALA A 270 85.26 -5.85 -30.25
C ALA A 270 84.27 -4.76 -29.79
N LYS A 271 84.66 -3.48 -29.86
CA LYS A 271 83.78 -2.34 -29.55
C LYS A 271 82.64 -2.21 -30.56
N LEU A 272 82.90 -2.42 -31.85
CA LEU A 272 81.87 -2.39 -32.90
C LEU A 272 80.89 -3.56 -32.76
N GLU A 273 81.36 -4.76 -32.44
CA GLU A 273 80.50 -5.92 -32.18
C GLU A 273 79.62 -5.73 -30.94
N LYS A 274 80.17 -5.17 -29.86
CA LYS A 274 79.39 -4.81 -28.67
C LYS A 274 78.32 -3.75 -28.98
N GLN A 275 78.65 -2.71 -29.75
CA GLN A 275 77.70 -1.69 -30.17
C GLN A 275 76.59 -2.25 -31.07
N ARG A 276 76.91 -3.21 -31.96
CA ARG A 276 75.91 -3.89 -32.77
C ARG A 276 75.00 -4.79 -31.94
N ALA A 277 75.54 -5.54 -30.98
CA ALA A 277 74.76 -6.37 -30.06
C ALA A 277 73.84 -5.52 -29.14
N GLU A 278 74.34 -4.39 -28.63
CA GLU A 278 73.53 -3.45 -27.84
C GLU A 278 72.43 -2.78 -28.67
N ALA A 279 72.71 -2.42 -29.93
CA ALA A 279 71.72 -1.86 -30.84
C ALA A 279 70.64 -2.89 -31.23
N GLU A 280 71.03 -4.14 -31.43
CA GLU A 280 70.10 -5.23 -31.73
C GLU A 280 69.20 -5.57 -30.52
N ALA A 281 69.78 -5.63 -29.31
CA ALA A 281 69.02 -5.82 -28.08
C ALA A 281 68.00 -4.68 -27.85
N LYS A 282 68.39 -3.43 -28.10
CA LYS A 282 67.49 -2.28 -28.00
C LYS A 282 66.35 -2.34 -29.03
N ARG A 283 66.65 -2.74 -30.28
CA ARG A 283 65.64 -2.93 -31.33
C ARG A 283 64.66 -4.06 -30.97
N GLN A 284 65.14 -5.16 -30.40
CA GLN A 284 64.29 -6.25 -29.92
C GLN A 284 63.38 -5.80 -28.75
N GLN A 285 63.90 -5.01 -27.81
CA GLN A 285 63.11 -4.42 -26.72
C GLN A 285 62.03 -3.45 -27.23
N GLU A 286 62.34 -2.61 -28.22
CA GLU A 286 61.35 -1.71 -28.83
C GLU A 286 60.24 -2.46 -29.58
N ILE A 287 60.58 -3.54 -30.29
CA ILE A 287 59.59 -4.41 -30.95
C ILE A 287 58.71 -5.13 -29.92
N ALA A 288 59.29 -5.64 -28.83
CA ALA A 288 58.54 -6.26 -27.74
C ALA A 288 57.60 -5.25 -27.05
N ALA A 289 58.08 -4.03 -26.78
CA ALA A 289 57.28 -2.96 -26.21
C ALA A 289 56.16 -2.50 -27.16
N ALA A 290 56.42 -2.45 -28.48
CA ALA A 290 55.41 -2.13 -29.49
C ALA A 290 54.31 -3.20 -29.56
N LYS A 291 54.68 -4.49 -29.50
CA LYS A 291 53.72 -5.60 -29.45
C LYS A 291 52.86 -5.57 -28.18
N ALA A 292 53.47 -5.35 -27.02
CA ALA A 292 52.75 -5.21 -25.75
C ALA A 292 51.77 -4.03 -25.75
N ARG A 293 52.16 -2.89 -26.35
CA ARG A 293 51.26 -1.73 -26.53
C ARG A 293 50.09 -2.05 -27.47
N ALA A 294 50.34 -2.74 -28.58
CA ALA A 294 49.29 -3.15 -29.51
C ALA A 294 48.27 -4.10 -28.86
N GLU A 295 48.74 -5.08 -28.08
CA GLU A 295 47.87 -6.00 -27.35
C GLU A 295 47.06 -5.28 -26.26
N ALA A 296 47.68 -4.33 -25.53
CA ALA A 296 46.99 -3.53 -24.53
C ALA A 296 45.89 -2.65 -25.14
N ILE A 297 46.12 -2.06 -26.32
CA ILE A 297 45.12 -1.28 -27.06
C ILE A 297 43.96 -2.18 -27.50
N LYS A 298 44.26 -3.37 -28.06
CA LYS A 298 43.22 -4.33 -28.47
C LYS A 298 42.36 -4.77 -27.29
N LYS A 299 42.97 -5.10 -26.15
CA LYS A 299 42.26 -5.51 -24.92
C LYS A 299 41.42 -4.37 -24.34
N ARG A 300 41.87 -3.12 -24.47
CA ARG A 300 41.09 -1.94 -24.08
C ARG A 300 39.89 -1.74 -25.00
N GLN A 301 40.05 -1.87 -26.30
CA GLN A 301 38.96 -1.77 -27.28
C GLN A 301 37.91 -2.87 -27.07
N GLU A 302 38.32 -4.10 -26.80
CA GLU A 302 37.41 -5.21 -26.48
C GLU A 302 36.63 -4.95 -25.18
N ARG A 303 37.27 -4.39 -24.15
CA ARG A 303 36.60 -3.99 -22.90
C ARG A 303 35.62 -2.84 -23.11
N GLU A 304 36.00 -1.82 -23.88
CA GLU A 304 35.13 -0.69 -24.20
C GLU A 304 33.92 -1.16 -25.04
N ALA A 305 34.12 -2.08 -25.99
CA ALA A 305 33.05 -2.71 -26.76
C ALA A 305 32.12 -3.57 -25.89
N ALA A 306 32.66 -4.34 -24.94
CA ALA A 306 31.86 -5.13 -23.99
C ALA A 306 31.03 -4.24 -23.05
N ILE A 307 31.60 -3.13 -22.57
CA ILE A 307 30.88 -2.14 -21.75
C ILE A 307 29.78 -1.47 -22.56
N ALA A 308 30.06 -1.10 -23.82
CA ALA A 308 29.06 -0.51 -24.72
C ALA A 308 27.89 -1.48 -24.99
N LYS A 309 28.20 -2.77 -25.24
CA LYS A 309 27.19 -3.82 -25.44
C LYS A 309 26.34 -4.04 -24.19
N ALA A 310 26.95 -4.13 -23.01
CA ALA A 310 26.23 -4.28 -21.74
C ALA A 310 25.34 -3.07 -21.42
N LYS A 311 25.78 -1.86 -21.76
CA LYS A 311 24.97 -0.64 -21.60
C LYS A 311 23.77 -0.63 -22.56
N ALA A 312 23.97 -0.98 -23.82
CA ALA A 312 22.91 -1.08 -24.82
C ALA A 312 21.85 -2.13 -24.45
N GLU A 313 22.28 -3.27 -23.88
CA GLU A 313 21.38 -4.33 -23.42
C GLU A 313 20.52 -3.87 -22.22
N LYS A 314 21.13 -3.19 -21.22
CA LYS A 314 20.40 -2.61 -20.09
C LYS A 314 19.42 -1.52 -20.51
N GLU A 315 19.79 -0.66 -21.47
CA GLU A 315 18.88 0.36 -22.01
C GLU A 315 17.71 -0.29 -22.78
N ALA A 316 17.96 -1.36 -23.53
CA ALA A 316 16.91 -2.12 -24.22
C ALA A 316 15.97 -2.83 -23.23
N GLU A 317 16.50 -3.42 -22.15
CA GLU A 317 15.70 -4.04 -21.09
C GLU A 317 14.86 -3.00 -20.34
N ALA A 318 15.43 -1.85 -19.99
CA ALA A 318 14.71 -0.75 -19.35
C ALA A 318 13.57 -0.22 -20.24
N LEU A 319 13.79 -0.12 -21.56
CA LEU A 319 12.75 0.27 -22.50
C LEU A 319 11.63 -0.78 -22.61
N ARG A 320 11.98 -2.07 -22.63
CA ARG A 320 11.01 -3.18 -22.62
C ARG A 320 10.17 -3.17 -21.34
N ALA A 321 10.81 -3.01 -20.18
CA ALA A 321 10.12 -2.90 -18.88
C ALA A 321 9.19 -1.68 -18.82
N LYS A 322 9.62 -0.53 -19.40
CA LYS A 322 8.76 0.67 -19.51
C LYS A 322 7.53 0.41 -20.37
N ARG A 323 7.70 -0.19 -21.55
CA ARG A 323 6.57 -0.55 -22.44
C ARG A 323 5.59 -1.52 -21.79
N GLN A 324 6.10 -2.53 -21.08
CA GLN A 324 5.25 -3.48 -20.34
C GLN A 324 4.44 -2.79 -19.24
N ARG A 325 5.04 -1.85 -18.50
CA ARG A 325 4.33 -1.07 -17.48
C ARG A 325 3.26 -0.14 -18.08
N GLU A 326 3.56 0.51 -19.20
CA GLU A 326 2.60 1.35 -19.92
C GLU A 326 1.42 0.52 -20.46
N GLU A 327 1.70 -0.67 -20.99
CA GLU A 327 0.66 -1.59 -21.47
C GLU A 327 -0.19 -2.15 -20.34
N GLN A 328 0.40 -2.56 -19.22
CA GLN A 328 -0.35 -2.97 -18.03
C GLN A 328 -1.19 -1.83 -17.46
N ALA A 329 -0.68 -0.60 -17.45
CA ALA A 329 -1.44 0.58 -17.03
C ALA A 329 -2.62 0.87 -17.97
N ARG A 330 -2.44 0.68 -19.29
CA ARG A 330 -3.53 0.81 -20.27
C ARG A 330 -4.61 -0.24 -20.04
N ILE A 331 -4.22 -1.51 -19.86
CA ILE A 331 -5.15 -2.60 -19.57
C ILE A 331 -5.89 -2.36 -18.25
N ALA A 332 -5.19 -1.93 -17.20
CA ALA A 332 -5.81 -1.60 -15.92
C ALA A 332 -6.81 -0.43 -16.03
N LYS A 333 -6.48 0.61 -16.82
CA LYS A 333 -7.38 1.73 -17.09
C LYS A 333 -8.63 1.28 -17.86
N GLN A 334 -8.46 0.46 -18.90
CA GLN A 334 -9.59 -0.08 -19.67
C GLN A 334 -10.54 -0.91 -18.80
N LYS A 335 -10.00 -1.80 -17.95
CA LYS A 335 -10.81 -2.58 -17.01
C LYS A 335 -11.51 -1.70 -15.97
N ALA A 336 -10.87 -0.63 -15.51
CA ALA A 336 -11.48 0.32 -14.59
C ALA A 336 -12.62 1.15 -15.24
N GLU A 337 -12.44 1.60 -16.49
CA GLU A 337 -13.49 2.27 -17.27
C GLU A 337 -14.67 1.35 -17.57
N GLU A 338 -14.40 0.09 -17.94
CA GLU A 338 -15.45 -0.92 -18.19
C GLU A 338 -16.23 -1.24 -16.91
N ALA A 339 -15.54 -1.45 -15.78
CA ALA A 339 -16.18 -1.64 -14.48
C ALA A 339 -16.99 -0.42 -14.02
N ALA A 340 -16.53 0.80 -14.33
CA ALA A 340 -17.27 2.03 -14.06
C ALA A 340 -18.53 2.14 -14.92
N ARG A 341 -18.46 1.78 -16.21
CA ARG A 341 -19.62 1.74 -17.12
C ARG A 341 -20.66 0.71 -16.68
N LEU A 342 -20.24 -0.48 -16.28
CA LEU A 342 -21.12 -1.51 -15.72
C LEU A 342 -21.86 -1.01 -14.47
N LYS A 343 -21.12 -0.43 -13.51
CA LYS A 343 -21.72 0.16 -12.29
C LYS A 343 -22.67 1.33 -12.58
N GLU A 344 -22.36 2.16 -13.57
CA GLU A 344 -23.25 3.24 -14.00
C GLU A 344 -24.53 2.70 -14.63
N GLN A 345 -24.42 1.66 -15.46
CA GLN A 345 -25.55 1.02 -16.11
C GLN A 345 -26.46 0.31 -15.09
N GLU A 346 -25.88 -0.35 -14.08
CA GLU A 346 -26.63 -0.93 -12.96
C GLU A 346 -27.33 0.14 -12.12
N ARG A 347 -26.66 1.26 -11.83
CA ARG A 347 -27.31 2.39 -11.14
C ARG A 347 -28.50 2.95 -11.92
N LYS A 348 -28.35 3.12 -13.24
CA LYS A 348 -29.46 3.60 -14.10
C LYS A 348 -30.61 2.60 -14.15
N ARG A 349 -30.33 1.29 -14.20
CA ARG A 349 -31.37 0.25 -14.12
C ARG A 349 -32.09 0.25 -12.77
N ALA A 350 -31.34 0.33 -11.67
CA ALA A 350 -31.91 0.39 -10.32
C ALA A 350 -32.74 1.67 -10.10
N GLU A 351 -32.30 2.81 -10.65
CA GLU A 351 -33.04 4.07 -10.60
C GLU A 351 -34.33 4.01 -11.45
N ALA A 352 -34.26 3.47 -12.66
CA ALA A 352 -35.42 3.27 -13.53
C ALA A 352 -36.46 2.33 -12.88
N GLU A 353 -36.00 1.26 -12.23
CA GLU A 353 -36.89 0.32 -11.54
C GLU A 353 -37.53 0.94 -10.29
N ARG A 354 -36.76 1.71 -9.50
CA ARG A 354 -37.31 2.50 -8.39
C ARG A 354 -38.34 3.53 -8.86
N ALA A 355 -38.09 4.19 -9.99
CA ALA A 355 -39.04 5.12 -10.58
C ALA A 355 -40.31 4.43 -11.08
N ARG A 356 -40.21 3.22 -11.64
CA ARG A 356 -41.38 2.41 -12.03
C ARG A 356 -42.21 2.01 -10.81
N ILE A 357 -41.57 1.50 -9.77
CA ILE A 357 -42.23 1.12 -8.51
C ILE A 357 -42.89 2.33 -7.84
N ALA A 358 -42.26 3.50 -7.88
CA ALA A 358 -42.83 4.74 -7.35
C ALA A 358 -44.07 5.21 -8.14
N LYS A 359 -44.03 5.13 -9.47
CA LYS A 359 -45.19 5.44 -10.33
C LYS A 359 -46.35 4.49 -10.08
N GLU A 360 -46.07 3.19 -10.00
CA GLU A 360 -47.09 2.16 -9.74
C GLU A 360 -47.75 2.37 -8.36
N LYS A 361 -46.96 2.68 -7.33
CA LYS A 361 -47.50 3.03 -6.00
C LYS A 361 -48.32 4.32 -6.02
N ALA A 362 -47.92 5.33 -6.80
CA ALA A 362 -48.67 6.57 -6.93
C ALA A 362 -50.01 6.36 -7.65
N GLU A 363 -50.04 5.51 -8.67
CA GLU A 363 -51.26 5.14 -9.41
C GLU A 363 -52.20 4.29 -8.55
N GLN A 364 -51.67 3.32 -7.80
CA GLN A 364 -52.45 2.56 -6.81
C GLN A 364 -53.03 3.45 -5.71
N ALA A 365 -52.29 4.45 -5.24
CA ALA A 365 -52.79 5.43 -4.27
C ALA A 365 -53.91 6.32 -4.85
N LEU A 366 -53.81 6.71 -6.13
CA LEU A 366 -54.87 7.43 -6.85
C LEU A 366 -56.13 6.58 -7.04
N ILE A 367 -55.98 5.30 -7.39
CA ILE A 367 -57.09 4.34 -7.51
C ILE A 367 -57.74 4.11 -6.14
N ALA A 368 -56.95 3.94 -5.08
CA ALA A 368 -57.45 3.79 -3.72
C ALA A 368 -58.20 5.05 -3.25
N LYS A 369 -57.69 6.24 -3.56
CA LYS A 369 -58.37 7.51 -3.24
C LYS A 369 -59.68 7.65 -4.01
N ARG A 370 -59.71 7.33 -5.31
CA ARG A 370 -60.94 7.32 -6.12
C ARG A 370 -61.98 6.33 -5.61
N ARG A 371 -61.55 5.14 -5.17
CA ARG A 371 -62.42 4.14 -4.54
C ARG A 371 -62.95 4.62 -3.19
N ALA A 372 -62.12 5.26 -2.38
CA ALA A 372 -62.52 5.83 -1.09
C ALA A 372 -63.50 7.01 -1.26
N GLU A 373 -63.30 7.89 -2.23
CA GLU A 373 -64.25 8.96 -2.57
C GLU A 373 -65.56 8.42 -3.15
N PHE A 374 -65.50 7.38 -3.99
CA PHE A 374 -66.68 6.72 -4.52
C PHE A 374 -67.48 6.01 -3.41
N GLU A 375 -66.81 5.31 -2.49
CA GLU A 375 -67.45 4.71 -1.32
C GLU A 375 -67.99 5.76 -0.34
N ALA A 376 -67.27 6.86 -0.11
CA ALA A 376 -67.76 7.95 0.73
C ALA A 376 -69.03 8.58 0.13
N LYS A 377 -69.05 8.78 -1.19
CA LYS A 377 -70.23 9.28 -1.91
C LYS A 377 -71.38 8.27 -1.90
N LYS A 378 -71.09 6.97 -2.05
CA LYS A 378 -72.09 5.89 -1.88
C LYS A 378 -72.62 5.80 -0.45
N ARG A 379 -71.78 6.04 0.56
CA ARG A 379 -72.19 6.06 1.99
C ARG A 379 -72.99 7.30 2.34
N GLU A 380 -72.73 8.45 1.70
CA GLU A 380 -73.56 9.65 1.88
C GLU A 380 -74.94 9.47 1.21
N GLU A 381 -74.98 8.88 0.01
CA GLU A 381 -76.22 8.57 -0.69
C GLU A 381 -77.00 7.42 -0.01
N ALA A 382 -76.29 6.43 0.53
CA ALA A 382 -76.87 5.38 1.37
C ALA A 382 -77.36 5.94 2.70
N ARG A 383 -76.66 6.89 3.34
CA ARG A 383 -77.14 7.54 4.57
C ARG A 383 -78.39 8.39 4.31
N LYS A 384 -78.52 9.04 3.15
CA LYS A 384 -79.75 9.73 2.75
C LYS A 384 -80.91 8.76 2.47
N LYS A 385 -80.64 7.63 1.81
CA LYS A 385 -81.64 6.56 1.59
C LYS A 385 -81.97 5.76 2.85
N GLU A 386 -81.04 5.65 3.80
CA GLU A 386 -81.20 4.95 5.09
C GLU A 386 -81.85 5.86 6.13
N GLU A 387 -81.72 7.19 6.08
CA GLU A 387 -82.51 8.13 6.87
C GLU A 387 -83.98 8.18 6.40
N GLU A 388 -84.21 8.04 5.09
CA GLU A 388 -85.55 7.92 4.50
C GLU A 388 -86.17 6.53 4.74
N ALA A 389 -85.37 5.45 4.68
CA ALA A 389 -85.82 4.09 4.98
C ALA A 389 -85.88 3.76 6.49
N ALA A 390 -85.12 4.42 7.36
CA ALA A 390 -85.21 4.26 8.82
C ALA A 390 -86.49 4.88 9.40
N ARG A 391 -87.07 5.90 8.73
CA ARG A 391 -88.43 6.36 9.04
C ARG A 391 -89.52 5.35 8.60
N ALA A 392 -89.25 4.49 7.63
CA ALA A 392 -90.20 3.50 7.13
C ALA A 392 -90.03 2.07 7.70
N LYS A 393 -88.84 1.70 8.20
CA LYS A 393 -88.53 0.33 8.71
C LYS A 393 -88.41 0.24 10.24
N ALA A 394 -88.41 1.37 10.95
CA ALA A 394 -88.55 1.41 12.42
C ALA A 394 -89.95 1.01 12.91
N GLU A 395 -90.96 0.95 12.04
CA GLU A 395 -92.31 0.54 12.41
C GLU A 395 -92.57 -0.97 12.19
N ARG A 396 -91.89 -1.64 11.25
CA ARG A 396 -92.27 -3.00 10.84
C ARG A 396 -91.28 -4.13 11.07
N ALA A 397 -90.06 -3.88 11.57
CA ALA A 397 -89.03 -4.92 11.69
C ALA A 397 -88.56 -5.22 13.13
N ARG A 398 -89.32 -4.83 14.16
CA ARG A 398 -89.05 -5.23 15.56
C ARG A 398 -89.84 -6.47 16.03
N LEU A 399 -90.79 -6.97 15.24
CA LEU A 399 -91.49 -8.22 15.49
C LEU A 399 -91.15 -9.23 14.40
N ALA A 400 -90.19 -10.13 14.65
CA ALA A 400 -90.27 -11.56 14.25
C ALA A 400 -88.90 -12.27 14.20
N ALA A 401 -87.76 -11.58 14.12
CA ALA A 401 -86.49 -12.25 13.76
C ALA A 401 -85.39 -12.27 14.86
N GLU A 402 -85.71 -11.97 16.11
CA GLU A 402 -84.76 -12.02 17.24
C GLU A 402 -85.01 -13.21 18.20
N LYS A 403 -85.32 -14.40 17.69
CA LYS A 403 -85.39 -15.60 18.56
C LYS A 403 -84.74 -16.87 18.03
N LYS A 404 -84.09 -16.87 16.87
CA LYS A 404 -83.41 -18.08 16.36
C LYS A 404 -81.96 -17.95 15.87
N ARG A 405 -81.34 -16.76 15.85
CA ARG A 405 -79.92 -16.63 15.44
C ARG A 405 -78.88 -16.55 16.56
N LYS A 406 -79.27 -16.29 17.82
CA LYS A 406 -78.30 -16.08 18.92
C LYS A 406 -77.76 -17.34 19.61
N ALA A 407 -78.16 -18.56 19.20
CA ALA A 407 -77.70 -19.80 19.84
C ALA A 407 -76.59 -20.56 19.06
N GLU A 408 -76.42 -20.33 17.75
CA GLU A 408 -75.38 -21.03 16.97
C GLU A 408 -74.14 -20.17 16.72
N GLU A 409 -74.29 -18.85 16.64
CA GLU A 409 -73.19 -17.90 16.35
C GLU A 409 -72.23 -17.71 17.55
N ALA A 410 -72.71 -17.92 18.77
CA ALA A 410 -71.91 -17.83 19.99
C ALA A 410 -70.91 -19.00 20.14
N ARG A 411 -71.17 -20.15 19.51
CA ARG A 411 -70.27 -21.33 19.62
C ARG A 411 -69.16 -21.30 18.55
N LYS A 412 -69.44 -20.80 17.34
CA LYS A 412 -68.44 -20.65 16.26
C LYS A 412 -67.51 -19.43 16.46
N ALA A 413 -67.97 -18.35 17.11
CA ALA A 413 -67.14 -17.17 17.39
C ALA A 413 -66.10 -17.38 18.51
N ALA A 414 -66.35 -18.30 19.45
CA ALA A 414 -65.44 -18.60 20.55
C ALA A 414 -64.24 -19.49 20.14
N GLU A 415 -64.45 -20.42 19.19
CA GLU A 415 -63.40 -21.32 18.69
C GLU A 415 -62.49 -20.61 17.67
N ALA A 416 -63.06 -19.77 16.80
CA ALA A 416 -62.31 -18.96 15.84
C ALA A 416 -61.43 -17.87 16.50
N ARG A 417 -61.82 -17.32 17.66
CA ARG A 417 -60.99 -16.36 18.42
C ARG A 417 -59.79 -17.02 19.10
N LYS A 418 -59.93 -18.25 19.60
CA LYS A 418 -58.81 -18.99 20.23
C LYS A 418 -57.78 -19.46 19.19
N ALA A 419 -58.21 -19.88 18.01
CA ALA A 419 -57.32 -20.26 16.91
C ALA A 419 -56.53 -19.05 16.34
N LYS A 420 -57.18 -17.89 16.15
CA LYS A 420 -56.51 -16.67 15.65
C LYS A 420 -55.53 -16.06 16.65
N ALA A 421 -55.84 -16.10 17.95
CA ALA A 421 -54.96 -15.58 19.01
C ALA A 421 -53.67 -16.40 19.20
N LEU A 422 -53.73 -17.73 19.06
CA LEU A 422 -52.54 -18.60 19.14
C LEU A 422 -51.67 -18.52 17.87
N ALA A 423 -52.29 -18.32 16.69
CA ALA A 423 -51.57 -18.13 15.43
C ALA A 423 -50.84 -16.77 15.37
N GLU A 424 -51.46 -15.70 15.87
CA GLU A 424 -50.85 -14.36 15.89
C GLU A 424 -49.70 -14.26 16.90
N LYS A 425 -49.83 -14.90 18.08
CA LYS A 425 -48.75 -14.97 19.07
C LYS A 425 -47.53 -15.72 18.54
N LYS A 426 -47.72 -16.84 17.82
CA LYS A 426 -46.63 -17.59 17.18
C LYS A 426 -45.98 -16.85 16.02
N ARG A 427 -46.74 -16.08 15.22
CA ARG A 427 -46.16 -15.22 14.16
C ARG A 427 -45.33 -14.08 14.74
N LYS A 428 -45.81 -13.38 15.77
CA LYS A 428 -45.07 -12.29 16.43
C LYS A 428 -43.81 -12.78 17.14
N GLU A 429 -43.84 -13.97 17.73
CA GLU A 429 -42.67 -14.57 18.38
C GLU A 429 -41.63 -15.09 17.37
N ALA A 430 -42.07 -15.66 16.24
CA ALA A 430 -41.19 -16.08 15.15
C ALA A 430 -40.57 -14.87 14.41
N GLU A 431 -41.32 -13.79 14.21
CA GLU A 431 -40.84 -12.54 13.62
C GLU A 431 -39.88 -11.80 14.55
N ALA A 432 -40.16 -11.76 15.86
CA ALA A 432 -39.25 -11.21 16.85
C ALA A 432 -37.93 -12.00 16.96
N ARG A 433 -37.97 -13.34 16.87
CA ARG A 433 -36.74 -14.16 16.81
C ARG A 433 -35.94 -13.93 15.52
N ARG A 434 -36.60 -13.84 14.36
CA ARG A 434 -35.92 -13.55 13.08
C ARG A 434 -35.32 -12.13 13.06
N ALA A 435 -36.01 -11.14 13.63
CA ALA A 435 -35.49 -9.79 13.76
C ALA A 435 -34.30 -9.70 14.74
N ALA A 436 -34.34 -10.43 15.86
CA ALA A 436 -33.24 -10.50 16.82
C ALA A 436 -32.01 -11.22 16.24
N GLU A 437 -32.20 -12.31 15.49
CA GLU A 437 -31.12 -13.04 14.84
C GLU A 437 -30.50 -12.24 13.67
N ALA A 438 -31.32 -11.55 12.87
CA ALA A 438 -30.86 -10.66 11.81
C ALA A 438 -30.05 -9.47 12.37
N ARG A 439 -30.46 -8.90 13.51
CA ARG A 439 -29.69 -7.83 14.20
C ARG A 439 -28.36 -8.35 14.73
N LYS A 440 -28.31 -9.55 15.33
CA LYS A 440 -27.05 -10.16 15.79
C LYS A 440 -26.09 -10.47 14.64
N LYS A 441 -26.59 -10.98 13.51
CA LYS A 441 -25.77 -11.22 12.31
C LYS A 441 -25.26 -9.91 11.68
N ALA A 442 -26.10 -8.89 11.58
CA ALA A 442 -25.70 -7.57 11.08
C ALA A 442 -24.67 -6.87 11.99
N GLU A 443 -24.80 -6.99 13.31
CA GLU A 443 -23.84 -6.44 14.27
C GLU A 443 -22.50 -7.19 14.25
N ALA A 444 -22.53 -8.53 14.12
CA ALA A 444 -21.32 -9.34 13.97
C ALA A 444 -20.55 -8.99 12.68
N VAL A 445 -21.24 -8.80 11.55
CA VAL A 445 -20.62 -8.39 10.28
C VAL A 445 -20.03 -6.98 10.39
N LYS A 446 -20.74 -6.02 11.02
CA LYS A 446 -20.21 -4.67 11.25
C LYS A 446 -18.98 -4.65 12.16
N ARG A 447 -18.97 -5.46 13.22
CA ARG A 447 -17.80 -5.59 14.12
C ARG A 447 -16.61 -6.23 13.38
N ALA A 448 -16.83 -7.27 12.59
CA ALA A 448 -15.79 -7.91 11.78
C ALA A 448 -15.21 -6.96 10.71
N GLN A 449 -16.05 -6.17 10.04
CA GLN A 449 -15.60 -5.15 9.07
C GLN A 449 -14.81 -4.02 9.74
N ALA A 450 -15.27 -3.53 10.89
CA ALA A 450 -14.57 -2.49 11.65
C ALA A 450 -13.22 -2.97 12.20
N GLU A 451 -13.11 -4.22 12.64
CA GLU A 451 -11.85 -4.81 13.09
C GLU A 451 -10.88 -5.05 11.91
N ALA A 452 -11.38 -5.57 10.78
CA ALA A 452 -10.58 -5.77 9.58
C ALA A 452 -10.05 -4.45 9.00
N GLU A 453 -10.86 -3.39 9.02
CA GLU A 453 -10.44 -2.06 8.57
C GLU A 453 -9.43 -1.43 9.53
N ARG A 454 -9.62 -1.56 10.86
CA ARG A 454 -8.61 -1.12 11.84
C ARG A 454 -7.27 -1.83 11.64
N LYS A 455 -7.27 -3.15 11.43
CA LYS A 455 -6.03 -3.92 11.16
C LYS A 455 -5.37 -3.49 9.84
N ARG A 456 -6.15 -3.21 8.79
CA ARG A 456 -5.62 -2.69 7.51
C ARG A 456 -5.02 -1.29 7.64
N VAL A 457 -5.69 -0.39 8.35
CA VAL A 457 -5.19 0.98 8.60
C VAL A 457 -3.94 0.95 9.48
N GLU A 458 -3.90 0.11 10.51
CA GLU A 458 -2.71 -0.04 11.36
C GLU A 458 -1.54 -0.65 10.58
N ALA A 459 -1.77 -1.70 9.79
CA ALA A 459 -0.75 -2.30 8.94
C ALA A 459 -0.23 -1.29 7.88
N ALA A 460 -1.12 -0.51 7.27
CA ALA A 460 -0.74 0.55 6.33
C ALA A 460 0.07 1.66 7.01
N ARG A 461 -0.31 2.06 8.24
CA ARG A 461 0.44 3.04 9.03
C ARG A 461 1.83 2.53 9.41
N ARG A 462 1.96 1.27 9.84
CA ARG A 462 3.26 0.64 10.16
C ARG A 462 4.16 0.59 8.93
N ARG A 463 3.64 0.15 7.77
CA ARG A 463 4.38 0.13 6.50
C ARG A 463 4.80 1.54 6.06
N ALA A 464 3.92 2.53 6.19
CA ALA A 464 4.25 3.92 5.86
C ALA A 464 5.31 4.50 6.81
N GLU A 465 5.24 4.21 8.11
CA GLU A 465 6.26 4.63 9.09
C GLU A 465 7.61 3.96 8.83
N GLU A 466 7.62 2.66 8.53
CA GLU A 466 8.82 1.91 8.17
C GLU A 466 9.46 2.44 6.88
N GLN A 467 8.65 2.70 5.85
CA GLN A 467 9.14 3.33 4.62
C GLN A 467 9.72 4.73 4.88
N ARG A 468 9.08 5.54 5.74
CA ARG A 468 9.64 6.85 6.12
C ARG A 468 10.95 6.73 6.89
N LYS A 469 11.05 5.76 7.80
CA LYS A 469 12.30 5.47 8.54
C LYS A 469 13.40 4.98 7.59
N ALA A 470 13.08 4.08 6.65
CA ALA A 470 14.01 3.58 5.66
C ALA A 470 14.49 4.69 4.71
N GLN A 471 13.58 5.55 4.23
CA GLN A 471 13.92 6.72 3.42
C GLN A 471 14.76 7.74 4.19
N ALA A 472 14.44 8.01 5.46
CA ALA A 472 15.21 8.90 6.31
C ALA A 472 16.62 8.34 6.58
N ALA A 473 16.74 7.03 6.84
CA ALA A 473 18.02 6.36 7.01
C ALA A 473 18.86 6.37 5.73
N ALA A 474 18.24 6.13 4.56
CA ALA A 474 18.90 6.21 3.26
C ALA A 474 19.39 7.64 2.97
N ALA A 475 18.55 8.66 3.20
CA ALA A 475 18.92 10.06 3.04
C ALA A 475 20.04 10.47 4.01
N ALA A 476 20.01 10.00 5.26
CA ALA A 476 21.08 10.25 6.23
C ALA A 476 22.41 9.62 5.79
N ARG A 477 22.40 8.37 5.32
CA ARG A 477 23.58 7.69 4.75
C ARG A 477 24.13 8.44 3.55
N GLN A 478 23.27 8.89 2.64
CA GLN A 478 23.69 9.66 1.47
C GLN A 478 24.33 11.00 1.88
N ARG A 479 23.77 11.71 2.86
CA ARG A 479 24.35 12.96 3.39
C ARG A 479 25.71 12.72 4.05
N GLN A 480 25.86 11.65 4.83
CA GLN A 480 27.13 11.27 5.44
C GLN A 480 28.18 10.91 4.38
N ALA A 481 27.82 10.11 3.38
CA ALA A 481 28.73 9.75 2.28
C ALA A 481 29.14 10.99 1.47
N ALA A 482 28.21 11.91 1.19
CA ALA A 482 28.51 13.16 0.53
C ALA A 482 29.46 14.03 1.36
N ALA A 483 29.21 14.18 2.67
CA ALA A 483 30.09 14.94 3.56
C ALA A 483 31.50 14.33 3.66
N GLN A 484 31.60 13.00 3.72
CA GLN A 484 32.89 12.29 3.71
C GLN A 484 33.63 12.50 2.38
N ALA A 485 32.94 12.40 1.25
CA ALA A 485 33.52 12.64 -0.07
C ALA A 485 34.00 14.09 -0.23
N GLN A 486 33.24 15.07 0.29
CA GLN A 486 33.66 16.47 0.33
C GLN A 486 34.91 16.67 1.19
N ARG A 487 34.97 16.06 2.37
CA ARG A 487 36.14 16.16 3.26
C ARG A 487 37.38 15.49 2.66
N ALA A 488 37.22 14.33 2.01
CA ALA A 488 38.29 13.67 1.29
C ALA A 488 38.81 14.53 0.14
N ALA A 489 37.91 15.13 -0.65
CA ALA A 489 38.27 16.04 -1.74
C ALA A 489 38.97 17.31 -1.23
N LEU A 490 38.52 17.88 -0.11
CA LEU A 490 39.17 19.00 0.58
C LEU A 490 40.60 18.65 0.99
N ASN A 491 40.81 17.50 1.63
CA ASN A 491 42.14 17.07 2.07
C ASN A 491 43.07 16.81 0.88
N GLN A 492 42.56 16.15 -0.17
CA GLN A 492 43.34 15.89 -1.39
C GLN A 492 43.72 17.19 -2.11
N TRP A 493 42.82 18.18 -2.14
CA TRP A 493 43.09 19.48 -2.72
C TRP A 493 44.07 20.29 -1.87
N GLY A 494 43.91 20.29 -0.55
CA GLY A 494 44.88 20.89 0.38
C GLY A 494 46.29 20.32 0.20
N ALA A 495 46.43 19.00 0.08
CA ALA A 495 47.71 18.35 -0.18
C ALA A 495 48.29 18.70 -1.57
N GLN A 496 47.45 18.95 -2.58
CA GLN A 496 47.92 19.41 -3.90
C GLN A 496 48.48 20.83 -3.81
N ILE A 497 47.80 21.72 -3.08
CA ILE A 497 48.28 23.08 -2.85
C ILE A 497 49.58 23.06 -2.06
N GLU A 498 49.64 22.27 -0.98
CA GLU A 498 50.86 22.14 -0.17
C GLU A 498 52.06 21.71 -1.03
N ARG A 499 51.90 20.68 -1.87
CA ARG A 499 52.97 20.24 -2.79
C ARG A 499 53.35 21.32 -3.80
N HIS A 500 52.37 22.00 -4.39
CA HIS A 500 52.60 23.06 -5.38
C HIS A 500 53.35 24.25 -4.79
N VAL A 501 53.07 24.58 -3.53
CA VAL A 501 53.74 25.65 -2.78
C VAL A 501 55.14 25.21 -2.33
N LYS A 502 55.29 24.00 -1.77
CA LYS A 502 56.61 23.44 -1.37
C LYS A 502 57.59 23.41 -2.53
N GLN A 503 57.13 23.09 -3.75
CA GLN A 503 57.98 23.11 -4.95
C GLN A 503 58.55 24.50 -5.32
N ARG A 504 57.92 25.58 -4.83
CA ARG A 504 58.30 26.98 -5.11
C ARG A 504 58.79 27.71 -3.87
N TRP A 505 58.96 26.97 -2.77
CA TRP A 505 59.38 27.53 -1.50
C TRP A 505 60.90 27.40 -1.35
N PHE A 506 61.53 28.53 -1.01
CA PHE A 506 62.96 28.61 -0.72
C PHE A 506 63.12 28.94 0.77
N PRO A 507 63.24 27.92 1.65
CA PRO A 507 63.39 28.15 3.08
C PRO A 507 64.74 28.81 3.40
N PRO A 508 64.80 29.76 4.36
CA PRO A 508 66.06 30.36 4.81
C PRO A 508 67.02 29.29 5.36
N PRO A 509 68.35 29.45 5.18
CA PRO A 509 69.31 28.51 5.77
C PRO A 509 69.17 28.49 7.30
N GLY A 510 69.18 27.29 7.89
CA GLY A 510 69.00 27.11 9.33
C GLY A 510 67.55 26.99 9.80
N SER A 511 66.55 27.02 8.91
CA SER A 511 65.14 26.86 9.28
C SER A 511 64.66 25.40 9.40
N GLY A 512 65.58 24.43 9.39
CA GLY A 512 65.24 23.01 9.48
C GLY A 512 64.54 22.67 10.80
N GLY A 513 63.40 21.99 10.73
CA GLY A 513 62.61 21.59 11.90
C GLY A 513 61.62 22.63 12.42
N GLN A 514 61.51 23.79 11.77
CA GLN A 514 60.45 24.75 12.06
C GLN A 514 59.14 24.34 11.40
N VAL A 515 58.00 24.55 12.09
CA VAL A 515 56.68 24.22 11.56
C VAL A 515 55.76 25.43 11.68
N ALA A 516 55.10 25.79 10.57
CA ALA A 516 54.10 26.83 10.52
C ALA A 516 52.74 26.29 10.08
N LYS A 517 51.67 26.72 10.74
CA LYS A 517 50.28 26.44 10.35
C LYS A 517 49.65 27.66 9.72
N VAL A 518 49.20 27.50 8.50
CA VAL A 518 48.73 28.58 7.63
C VAL A 518 47.28 28.35 7.28
N ARG A 519 46.43 29.33 7.58
CA ARG A 519 45.04 29.37 7.11
C ARG A 519 44.93 30.33 5.93
N LEU A 520 44.35 29.86 4.84
CA LEU A 520 44.10 30.67 3.65
C LEU A 520 42.75 30.32 3.02
N GLN A 521 42.18 31.26 2.27
CA GLN A 521 40.99 31.03 1.47
C GLN A 521 41.37 31.12 -0.01
N VAL A 522 40.92 30.20 -0.84
CA VAL A 522 41.25 30.20 -2.28
C VAL A 522 39.98 30.39 -3.11
N SER A 523 40.06 31.17 -4.17
CA SER A 523 38.95 31.41 -5.11
C SER A 523 38.71 30.22 -6.05
N SER A 524 37.61 30.25 -6.82
CA SER A 524 37.37 29.23 -7.87
C SER A 524 38.46 29.22 -8.93
N SER A 525 39.12 30.37 -9.14
CA SER A 525 40.15 30.57 -10.16
C SER A 525 41.56 30.27 -9.65
N GLY A 526 41.72 29.79 -8.41
CA GLY A 526 43.02 29.43 -7.84
C GLY A 526 43.79 30.60 -7.18
N TYR A 527 43.22 31.79 -7.10
CA TYR A 527 43.86 32.95 -6.45
C TYR A 527 43.55 32.99 -4.96
N ILE A 528 44.51 33.41 -4.13
CA ILE A 528 44.29 33.54 -2.69
C ILE A 528 43.35 34.72 -2.45
N ARG A 529 42.37 34.52 -1.58
CA ARG A 529 41.43 35.55 -1.14
C ARG A 529 41.85 36.08 0.21
N GLY A 530 42.05 37.40 0.27
CA GLY A 530 42.47 38.09 1.49
C GLY A 530 43.92 37.79 1.87
N GLN A 531 44.25 38.06 3.13
CA GLN A 531 45.59 37.83 3.64
C GLN A 531 45.74 36.40 4.17
N ILE A 532 46.91 35.81 3.94
CA ILE A 532 47.34 34.56 4.54
C ILE A 532 47.48 34.73 6.06
N GLN A 533 46.79 33.90 6.82
CA GLN A 533 46.80 33.92 8.29
C GLN A 533 47.74 32.85 8.83
N PHE A 534 48.76 33.24 9.57
CA PHE A 534 49.63 32.31 10.29
C PHE A 534 49.01 32.05 11.66
N LEU A 535 48.55 30.83 11.90
CA LEU A 535 48.04 30.40 13.21
C LEU A 535 49.17 30.02 14.16
N GLN A 536 50.26 29.51 13.61
CA GLN A 536 51.46 29.14 14.34
C GLN A 536 52.65 29.39 13.41
N CYS A 537 53.62 30.19 13.85
CA CYS A 537 54.88 30.39 13.14
C CYS A 537 55.89 31.01 14.13
N GLY A 538 57.05 30.36 14.32
CA GLY A 538 58.01 30.73 15.37
C GLY A 538 58.98 31.85 14.96
N ASP A 539 59.46 31.82 13.72
CA ASP A 539 60.47 32.77 13.20
C ASP A 539 59.86 33.67 12.11
N PRO A 540 59.90 35.01 12.26
CA PRO A 540 59.39 35.95 11.27
C PRO A 540 59.99 35.78 9.86
N GLY A 541 61.27 35.43 9.73
CA GLY A 541 61.95 35.18 8.46
C GLY A 541 61.44 33.90 7.80
N PHE A 542 61.19 32.85 8.59
CA PHE A 542 60.53 31.64 8.12
C PHE A 542 59.10 31.93 7.63
N CYS A 543 58.29 32.68 8.41
CA CYS A 543 56.93 33.05 7.99
C CYS A 543 56.92 33.91 6.72
N ALA A 544 57.88 34.83 6.59
CA ALA A 544 58.04 35.67 5.41
C ALA A 544 58.35 34.84 4.16
N SER A 545 59.23 33.84 4.28
CA SER A 545 59.54 32.91 3.18
C SER A 545 58.32 32.11 2.73
N ILE A 546 57.45 31.69 3.66
CA ILE A 546 56.21 30.98 3.33
C ILE A 546 55.22 31.92 2.64
N ARG A 547 55.10 33.17 3.11
CA ARG A 547 54.24 34.17 2.46
C ARG A 547 54.69 34.43 1.02
N ASP A 548 55.99 34.54 0.77
CA ASP A 548 56.57 34.69 -0.56
C ASP A 548 56.30 33.45 -1.43
N ALA A 549 56.45 32.24 -0.87
CA ALA A 549 56.17 31.00 -1.58
C ALA A 549 54.71 30.90 -2.05
N PHE A 550 53.75 31.28 -1.21
CA PHE A 550 52.34 31.34 -1.59
C PHE A 550 52.08 32.39 -2.69
N ALA A 551 52.69 33.58 -2.59
CA ALA A 551 52.56 34.61 -3.62
C ALA A 551 53.13 34.16 -4.98
N ARG A 552 54.28 33.46 -5.00
CA ARG A 552 54.88 32.88 -6.22
C ARG A 552 54.09 31.70 -6.80
N SER A 553 53.26 31.08 -5.98
CA SER A 553 52.52 29.88 -6.35
C SER A 553 51.17 30.20 -6.99
N GLU A 554 50.75 31.47 -7.02
CA GLU A 554 49.53 31.88 -7.69
C GLU A 554 49.64 31.78 -9.23
N PRO A 555 48.61 31.22 -9.92
CA PRO A 555 47.41 30.61 -9.36
C PRO A 555 47.68 29.22 -8.77
N LEU A 556 47.09 28.95 -7.60
CA LEU A 556 47.09 27.65 -6.95
C LEU A 556 46.20 26.66 -7.73
N PRO A 557 46.40 25.34 -7.56
CA PRO A 557 45.52 24.32 -8.12
C PRO A 557 44.04 24.61 -7.84
N SER A 558 43.21 24.61 -8.86
CA SER A 558 41.78 24.92 -8.73
C SER A 558 41.04 23.90 -7.86
N PRO A 559 40.07 24.34 -7.04
CA PRO A 559 39.29 23.44 -6.19
C PRO A 559 38.41 22.50 -7.03
N PRO A 560 38.25 21.23 -6.61
CA PRO A 560 37.31 20.33 -7.25
C PRO A 560 35.85 20.80 -7.02
N ARG A 561 34.95 20.48 -7.95
CA ARG A 561 33.57 21.03 -7.97
C ARG A 561 32.75 20.74 -6.71
N ASN A 562 33.05 19.66 -5.99
CA ASN A 562 32.35 19.23 -4.79
C ASN A 562 32.84 19.93 -3.50
N VAL A 563 33.91 20.73 -3.57
CA VAL A 563 34.46 21.47 -2.43
C VAL A 563 33.86 22.87 -2.39
N LEU A 564 32.92 23.06 -1.47
CA LEU A 564 32.16 24.31 -1.30
C LEU A 564 32.86 25.29 -0.36
N ASP A 565 33.36 24.80 0.78
CA ASP A 565 34.24 25.58 1.64
C ASP A 565 35.65 25.53 1.06
N ARG A 566 36.27 26.69 0.86
CA ARG A 566 37.60 26.82 0.27
C ARG A 566 38.61 27.42 1.23
N THR A 567 38.30 27.31 2.51
CA THR A 567 39.18 27.63 3.61
C THR A 567 40.04 26.41 3.89
N LEU A 568 41.35 26.57 3.76
CA LEU A 568 42.32 25.51 3.98
C LEU A 568 43.20 25.84 5.16
N LEU A 569 43.57 24.80 5.90
CA LEU A 569 44.63 24.83 6.89
C LEU A 569 45.78 23.97 6.38
N ILE A 570 46.89 24.61 6.02
CA ILE A 570 48.08 23.96 5.48
C ILE A 570 49.19 24.03 6.52
N THR A 571 49.93 22.94 6.68
CA THR A 571 51.11 22.90 7.53
C THR A 571 52.34 22.95 6.64
N MET A 572 53.26 23.87 6.93
CA MET A 572 54.52 24.07 6.22
C MET A 572 55.66 23.78 7.19
N ASP A 573 56.54 22.87 6.80
CA ASP A 573 57.63 22.33 7.60
C ASP A 573 58.89 22.16 6.75
#